data_AF-A0A952CCS6-F1
#
_entry.id   AF-A0A952CCS6-F1
#
_cell.length_a   1.000
_cell.length_b   1.000
_cell.length_c   1.000
_cell.angle_alpha   90.00
_cell.angle_beta   90.00
_cell.angle_gamma   90.00
#
_symmetry.space_group_name_H-M   'P 1'
#
loop_
_entity.id
_entity.type
_entity.pdbx_description
1 polymer ?
#
loop_
_entity_poly.entity_id
_entity_poly.type
_entity_poly.pdbx_seq_one_letter_code
_entity_poly.pdbx_strand_id
1 'polypeptide(L)'
;MNCRHCQTLLLREADQLGTAGERAKLEAHLAGCPDCRSLQADLRNLTREVREELRAARVPDVAQEWRQLRHALQQDKTEAARSKRSNAGWWIVPPLAAAAAVALLFLVQTPPPESAGGPTTNGSGPVIARAEYVEPGDAAAATMVFVDKPSGWLVVWATDTPPARKG
;
A
#
# COMPACT_ATOMS: atom_id res chain seq x y z
N MET A 1 21.62 39.20 1.09
CA MET A 1 20.51 38.24 0.88
C MET A 1 19.22 39.03 0.76
N ASN A 2 18.32 38.66 -0.16
CA ASN A 2 16.99 39.27 -0.25
C ASN A 2 16.00 38.59 0.73
N CYS A 3 14.88 39.25 1.02
CA CYS A 3 13.90 38.73 1.99
C CYS A 3 13.34 37.37 1.56
N ARG A 4 13.07 37.17 0.27
CA ARG A 4 12.54 35.89 -0.25
C ARG A 4 13.48 34.72 0.06
N HIS A 5 14.78 34.88 -0.15
CA HIS A 5 15.76 33.84 0.16
C HIS A 5 15.90 33.63 1.67
N CYS A 6 15.80 34.70 2.47
CA CYS A 6 15.76 34.61 3.93
C CYS A 6 14.58 33.73 4.41
N GLN A 7 13.38 33.95 3.85
CA GLN A 7 12.19 33.15 4.16
C GLN A 7 12.40 31.67 3.87
N THR A 8 13.03 31.34 2.74
CA THR A 8 13.40 29.95 2.41
C THR A 8 14.37 29.36 3.42
N LEU A 9 15.39 30.12 3.85
CA LEU A 9 16.33 29.66 4.87
C LEU A 9 15.66 29.49 6.25
N LEU A 10 14.71 30.35 6.61
CA LEU A 10 13.92 30.22 7.85
C LEU A 10 13.15 28.89 7.90
N LEU A 11 12.47 28.52 6.80
CA LEU A 11 11.74 27.26 6.71
C LEU A 11 12.69 26.06 6.76
N ARG A 12 13.79 26.09 6.02
CA ARG A 12 14.81 25.01 6.08
C ARG A 12 15.40 24.85 7.47
N GLU A 13 15.62 25.94 8.20
CA GLU A 13 16.11 25.88 9.58
C GLU A 13 15.06 25.32 10.53
N ALA A 14 13.77 25.62 10.33
CA ALA A 14 12.68 25.01 11.09
C ALA A 14 12.63 23.49 10.91
N ASP A 15 12.94 23.00 9.71
CA ASP A 15 13.07 21.58 9.38
C ASP A 15 14.43 20.97 9.80
N GLN A 16 15.32 21.74 10.43
CA GLN A 16 16.68 21.33 10.82
C GLN A 16 17.60 20.96 9.64
N LEU A 17 17.31 21.50 8.44
CA LEU A 17 18.03 21.25 7.19
C LEU A 17 19.04 22.35 6.81
N GLY A 18 19.25 23.33 7.70
CA GLY A 18 20.20 24.42 7.50
C GLY A 18 21.65 24.02 7.79
N THR A 19 22.57 24.47 6.93
CA THR A 19 24.01 24.37 7.16
C THR A 19 24.51 25.52 8.05
N ALA A 20 25.67 25.36 8.70
CA ALA A 20 26.27 26.43 9.50
C ALA A 20 26.50 27.73 8.72
N GLY A 21 26.89 27.63 7.45
CA GLY A 21 27.07 28.79 6.58
C GLY A 21 25.76 29.49 6.21
N GLU A 22 24.67 28.76 6.06
CA GLU A 22 23.34 29.31 5.83
C GLU A 22 22.79 29.99 7.09
N ARG A 23 23.02 29.42 8.28
CA ARG A 23 22.67 30.05 9.56
C ARG A 23 23.34 31.40 9.74
N ALA A 24 24.64 31.50 9.47
CA ALA A 24 25.35 32.77 9.57
C ALA A 24 24.80 33.83 8.60
N LYS A 25 24.44 33.45 7.36
CA LYS A 25 23.81 34.35 6.39
C LYS A 25 22.42 34.80 6.84
N LEU A 26 21.65 33.89 7.43
CA LEU A 26 20.34 34.15 7.98
C LEU A 26 20.42 35.13 9.15
N GLU A 27 21.30 34.89 10.13
CA GLU A 27 21.55 35.77 11.27
C GLU A 27 21.95 37.18 10.83
N ALA A 28 22.87 37.29 9.86
CA ALA A 28 23.28 38.59 9.32
C ALA A 28 22.11 39.36 8.69
N HIS A 29 21.19 38.69 8.00
CA HIS A 29 20.01 39.36 7.44
C HIS A 29 18.98 39.73 8.50
N LEU A 30 18.75 38.85 9.49
CA LEU A 30 17.82 39.11 10.59
C LEU A 30 18.27 40.29 11.46
N ALA A 31 19.57 40.54 11.58
CA ALA A 31 20.06 41.75 12.24
C ALA A 31 19.56 43.04 11.57
N GLY A 32 19.46 43.05 10.23
CA GLY A 32 19.07 44.24 9.45
C GLY A 32 17.60 44.36 9.07
N CYS A 33 16.83 43.26 9.09
CA CYS A 33 15.47 43.24 8.51
C CYS A 33 14.38 42.95 9.57
N PRO A 34 13.55 43.95 9.95
CA PRO A 34 12.50 43.76 10.95
C PRO A 34 11.40 42.80 10.49
N ASP A 35 11.00 42.82 9.23
CA ASP A 35 9.94 41.96 8.70
C ASP A 35 10.32 40.49 8.79
N CYS A 36 11.57 40.16 8.45
CA CYS A 36 12.08 38.79 8.57
C CYS A 36 12.22 38.34 10.04
N ARG A 37 12.48 39.27 10.97
CA ARG A 37 12.45 38.96 12.41
C ARG A 37 11.03 38.66 12.90
N SER A 38 10.04 39.43 12.46
CA SER A 38 8.63 39.17 12.76
C SER A 38 8.24 37.78 12.28
N LEU A 39 8.53 37.47 11.01
CA LEU A 39 8.25 36.15 10.46
C LEU A 39 8.94 35.01 11.23
N GLN A 40 10.21 35.20 11.64
CA GLN A 40 10.90 34.22 12.46
C GLN A 40 10.20 34.00 13.80
N ALA A 41 9.71 35.07 14.44
CA ALA A 41 8.96 34.97 15.68
C ALA A 41 7.62 34.24 15.48
N ASP A 42 6.89 34.55 14.42
CA ASP A 42 5.61 33.92 14.08
C ASP A 42 5.79 32.42 13.84
N LEU A 43 6.78 32.02 13.03
CA LEU A 43 7.09 30.61 12.79
C LEU A 43 7.46 29.87 14.08
N ARG A 44 8.22 30.50 14.98
CA ARG A 44 8.58 29.91 16.28
C ARG A 44 7.36 29.74 17.19
N ASN A 45 6.45 30.71 17.18
CA ASN A 45 5.22 30.65 17.96
C ASN A 45 4.31 29.51 17.47
N LEU A 46 4.05 29.43 16.16
CA LEU A 46 3.27 28.34 15.57
C LEU A 46 3.89 26.97 15.84
N THR A 47 5.21 26.84 15.69
CA THR A 47 5.92 25.58 15.96
C THR A 47 5.80 25.18 17.44
N ARG A 48 5.81 26.14 18.37
CA ARG A 48 5.61 25.89 19.79
C ARG A 48 4.19 25.41 20.07
N GLU A 49 3.18 26.11 19.55
CA GLU A 49 1.76 25.76 19.74
C GLU A 49 1.47 24.35 19.23
N VAL A 50 1.88 24.04 18.00
CA VAL A 50 1.72 22.69 17.43
C VAL A 50 2.41 21.64 18.29
N ARG A 51 3.62 21.92 18.80
CA ARG A 51 4.35 20.97 19.65
C ARG A 51 3.67 20.76 21.00
N GLU A 52 3.07 21.81 21.57
CA GLU A 52 2.31 21.70 22.81
C GLU A 52 1.04 20.87 22.60
N GLU A 53 0.31 21.10 21.51
CA GLU A 53 -0.84 20.29 21.14
C GLU A 53 -0.46 18.83 20.90
N LEU A 54 0.62 18.56 20.16
CA LEU A 54 1.11 17.20 19.92
C LEU A 54 1.55 16.48 21.19
N ARG A 55 2.07 17.21 22.19
CA ARG A 55 2.41 16.64 23.50
C ARG A 55 1.18 16.34 24.34
N ALA A 56 0.14 17.17 24.23
CA ALA A 56 -1.13 16.96 24.92
C ALA A 56 -2.01 15.90 24.23
N ALA A 57 -1.76 15.62 22.94
CA ALA A 57 -2.49 14.63 22.19
C ALA A 57 -2.32 13.24 22.82
N ARG A 58 -3.45 12.56 23.06
CA ARG A 58 -3.44 11.15 23.47
C ARG A 58 -2.91 10.31 22.31
N VAL A 59 -1.82 9.59 22.55
CA VAL A 59 -1.33 8.56 21.64
C VAL A 59 -2.33 7.40 21.69
N PRO A 60 -2.98 7.03 20.57
CA PRO A 60 -3.89 5.90 20.55
C PRO A 60 -3.14 4.59 20.78
N ASP A 61 -3.82 3.61 21.40
CA ASP A 61 -3.28 2.26 21.49
C ASP A 61 -3.31 1.62 20.09
N VAL A 62 -2.15 1.64 19.42
CA VAL A 62 -1.96 1.11 18.07
C VAL A 62 -2.44 -0.33 17.95
N ALA A 63 -2.28 -1.15 19.00
CA ALA A 63 -2.73 -2.55 18.96
C ALA A 63 -4.26 -2.65 19.02
N GLN A 64 -4.93 -1.78 19.75
CA GLN A 64 -6.38 -1.67 19.76
C GLN A 64 -6.90 -1.18 18.42
N GLU A 65 -6.38 -0.07 17.91
CA GLU A 65 -6.79 0.50 16.62
C GLU A 65 -6.60 -0.50 15.48
N TRP A 66 -5.47 -1.20 15.45
CA TRP A 66 -5.20 -2.22 14.43
C TRP A 66 -6.12 -3.44 14.53
N ARG A 67 -6.57 -3.80 15.74
CA ARG A 67 -7.58 -4.84 15.92
C ARG A 67 -8.93 -4.39 15.37
N GLN A 68 -9.34 -3.15 15.66
CA GLN A 68 -10.59 -2.60 15.17
C GLN A 68 -10.61 -2.52 13.64
N LEU A 69 -9.54 -2.01 13.03
CA LEU A 69 -9.42 -1.93 11.57
C LEU A 69 -9.47 -3.32 10.92
N ARG A 70 -8.75 -4.30 11.48
CA ARG A 70 -8.82 -5.70 10.98
C ARG A 70 -10.21 -6.29 11.10
N HIS A 71 -10.92 -6.01 12.20
CA HIS A 71 -12.27 -6.48 12.39
C HIS A 71 -13.22 -5.90 11.34
N ALA A 72 -13.15 -4.58 11.11
CA ALA A 72 -13.95 -3.90 10.09
C ALA A 72 -13.70 -4.49 8.68
N LEU A 73 -12.43 -4.67 8.30
CA LEU A 73 -12.06 -5.25 7.01
C LEU A 73 -12.55 -6.70 6.82
N GLN A 74 -12.64 -7.48 7.91
CA GLN A 74 -13.18 -8.84 7.84
C GLN A 74 -14.71 -8.84 7.74
N GLN A 75 -15.39 -7.93 8.44
CA GLN A 75 -16.84 -7.78 8.34
C GLN A 75 -17.25 -7.45 6.90
N ASP A 76 -16.61 -6.47 6.25
CA ASP A 76 -16.87 -6.11 4.85
C ASP A 76 -16.70 -7.31 3.90
N LYS A 77 -15.66 -8.11 4.10
CA LYS A 77 -15.44 -9.34 3.31
C LYS A 77 -16.56 -10.36 3.52
N THR A 78 -16.98 -10.58 4.76
CA THR A 78 -18.03 -11.55 5.07
C THR A 78 -19.40 -11.12 4.55
N GLU A 79 -19.73 -9.82 4.62
CA GLU A 79 -20.97 -9.28 4.06
C GLU A 79 -20.97 -9.36 2.53
N ALA A 80 -19.86 -9.02 1.88
CA ALA A 80 -19.69 -9.17 0.44
C ALA A 80 -19.77 -10.64 -0.01
N ALA A 81 -19.25 -11.59 0.79
CA ALA A 81 -19.37 -13.02 0.50
C ALA A 81 -20.81 -13.53 0.70
N ARG A 82 -21.52 -13.03 1.72
CA ARG A 82 -22.91 -13.41 2.02
C ARG A 82 -23.88 -12.95 0.93
N SER A 83 -23.73 -11.73 0.42
CA SER A 83 -24.58 -11.19 -0.65
C SER A 83 -24.40 -11.93 -1.98
N LYS A 84 -23.17 -12.38 -2.30
CA LYS A 84 -22.90 -13.21 -3.47
C LYS A 84 -23.54 -14.59 -3.37
N ARG A 85 -23.57 -15.18 -2.18
CA ARG A 85 -24.13 -16.52 -1.95
C ARG A 85 -25.65 -16.56 -2.02
N SER A 86 -26.34 -15.49 -1.62
CA SER A 86 -27.81 -15.41 -1.72
C SER A 86 -28.32 -15.27 -3.16
N ASN A 87 -27.57 -14.60 -4.05
CA ASN A 87 -27.99 -14.43 -5.44
C ASN A 87 -27.62 -15.61 -6.36
N ALA A 88 -26.56 -16.36 -6.03
CA ALA A 88 -26.11 -17.50 -6.83
C ALA A 88 -27.08 -18.71 -6.77
N GLY A 89 -27.80 -18.90 -5.66
CA GLY A 89 -28.72 -20.03 -5.50
C GLY A 89 -29.99 -19.93 -6.34
N TRP A 90 -30.42 -18.72 -6.72
CA TRP A 90 -31.68 -18.54 -7.45
C TRP A 90 -31.53 -18.75 -8.97
N TRP A 91 -30.34 -18.50 -9.54
CA TRP A 91 -30.12 -18.58 -10.99
C TRP A 91 -29.57 -19.93 -11.48
N ILE A 92 -29.01 -20.76 -10.60
CA ILE A 92 -28.36 -22.04 -10.98
C ILE A 92 -29.30 -23.26 -10.82
N VAL A 93 -30.38 -23.15 -10.05
CA VAL A 93 -31.30 -24.28 -9.80
C VAL A 93 -32.12 -24.70 -11.04
N PRO A 94 -32.66 -23.81 -11.90
CA PRO A 94 -33.44 -24.27 -13.06
C PRO A 94 -32.65 -25.02 -14.15
N PRO A 95 -31.45 -24.59 -14.61
CA PRO A 95 -30.79 -25.23 -15.75
C PRO A 95 -30.15 -26.59 -15.43
N LEU A 96 -29.85 -26.90 -14.15
CA LEU A 96 -29.22 -28.19 -13.80
C LEU A 96 -30.20 -29.37 -13.82
N ALA A 97 -31.50 -29.13 -13.61
CA ALA A 97 -32.53 -30.17 -13.67
C ALA A 97 -32.82 -30.63 -15.12
N ALA A 98 -32.65 -29.75 -16.11
CA ALA A 98 -32.87 -30.08 -17.52
C ALA A 98 -31.77 -30.99 -18.09
N ALA A 99 -30.51 -30.79 -17.70
CA ALA A 99 -29.38 -31.60 -18.19
C ALA A 99 -29.43 -33.06 -17.72
N ALA A 100 -29.91 -33.31 -16.49
CA ALA A 100 -30.05 -34.67 -15.96
C ALA A 100 -31.11 -35.50 -16.73
N ALA A 101 -32.19 -34.86 -17.17
CA ALA A 101 -33.22 -35.53 -17.98
C ALA A 101 -32.73 -35.90 -19.38
N VAL A 102 -31.88 -35.07 -20.00
CA VAL A 102 -31.28 -35.36 -21.32
C VAL A 102 -30.24 -36.49 -21.23
N ALA A 103 -29.44 -36.54 -20.16
CA ALA A 103 -28.46 -37.62 -19.95
C ALA A 103 -29.14 -38.99 -19.75
N LEU A 104 -30.28 -39.04 -19.05
CA LEU A 104 -31.06 -40.27 -18.86
C LEU A 104 -31.68 -40.78 -20.17
N LEU A 105 -32.09 -39.90 -21.08
CA LEU A 105 -32.57 -40.27 -22.41
C LEU A 105 -31.46 -40.81 -23.32
N PHE A 106 -30.24 -40.29 -23.21
CA PHE A 106 -29.08 -40.76 -23.98
C PHE A 106 -28.54 -42.12 -23.51
N LEU A 107 -28.63 -42.43 -22.22
CA LEU A 107 -28.19 -43.71 -21.64
C LEU A 107 -29.04 -44.92 -22.06
N VAL A 108 -30.28 -44.70 -22.51
CA VAL A 108 -31.19 -45.78 -22.93
C VAL A 108 -30.98 -46.18 -24.39
N GLN A 109 -30.27 -45.39 -25.21
CA GLN A 109 -30.19 -45.59 -26.67
C GLN A 109 -28.82 -45.89 -27.26
N THR A 110 -27.73 -45.96 -26.49
CA THR A 110 -26.40 -46.24 -27.05
C THR A 110 -25.89 -47.65 -26.73
N PRO A 111 -25.66 -48.53 -27.73
CA PRO A 111 -24.85 -49.74 -27.55
C PRO A 111 -23.38 -49.36 -27.25
N PRO A 112 -22.62 -50.24 -26.55
CA PRO A 112 -21.36 -49.86 -25.90
C PRO A 112 -20.25 -49.53 -26.91
N PRO A 113 -19.60 -48.36 -26.83
CA PRO A 113 -18.31 -48.15 -27.47
C PRO A 113 -17.16 -48.65 -26.58
N GLU A 114 -16.30 -49.42 -27.23
CA GLU A 114 -14.95 -49.79 -26.80
C GLU A 114 -14.13 -48.60 -26.30
N SER A 115 -13.31 -48.90 -25.30
CA SER A 115 -12.20 -48.14 -24.71
C SER A 115 -11.63 -46.99 -25.53
N ALA A 116 -11.69 -45.77 -24.97
CA ALA A 116 -10.77 -44.69 -25.29
C ALA A 116 -10.33 -44.00 -24.00
N GLY A 117 -9.03 -44.04 -23.74
CA GLY A 117 -8.39 -43.51 -22.54
C GLY A 117 -8.59 -42.01 -22.36
N GLY A 118 -8.87 -41.60 -21.12
CA GLY A 118 -8.94 -40.19 -20.75
C GLY A 118 -7.55 -39.57 -20.59
N PRO A 119 -7.37 -38.29 -20.96
CA PRO A 119 -6.15 -37.55 -20.67
C PRO A 119 -6.04 -37.28 -19.16
N THR A 120 -4.86 -37.52 -18.62
CA THR A 120 -4.48 -37.21 -17.24
C THR A 120 -4.57 -35.71 -16.99
N THR A 121 -5.41 -35.32 -16.03
CA THR A 121 -5.45 -33.96 -15.49
C THR A 121 -4.20 -33.71 -14.64
N ASN A 122 -3.20 -33.08 -15.23
CA ASN A 122 -2.04 -32.57 -14.52
C ASN A 122 -2.42 -31.33 -13.69
N GLY A 123 -2.05 -31.36 -12.41
CA GLY A 123 -1.59 -30.18 -11.67
C GLY A 123 -2.66 -29.20 -11.16
N SER A 124 -3.28 -29.53 -10.03
CA SER A 124 -3.87 -28.52 -9.14
C SER A 124 -3.07 -28.45 -7.84
N GLY A 125 -1.86 -27.89 -7.93
CA GLY A 125 -1.13 -27.39 -6.77
C GLY A 125 -1.61 -25.99 -6.39
N PRO A 126 -1.38 -25.52 -5.14
CA PRO A 126 -1.79 -24.18 -4.73
C PRO A 126 -1.14 -23.13 -5.63
N VAL A 127 -1.95 -22.19 -6.14
CA VAL A 127 -1.46 -21.03 -6.88
C VAL A 127 -0.72 -20.12 -5.89
N ILE A 128 0.61 -20.21 -5.89
CA ILE A 128 1.50 -19.32 -5.15
C ILE A 128 1.75 -18.11 -6.05
N ALA A 129 1.50 -16.89 -5.54
CA ALA A 129 1.85 -15.67 -6.26
C ALA A 129 3.34 -15.67 -6.60
N ARG A 130 3.65 -15.54 -7.89
CA ARG A 130 5.00 -15.65 -8.44
C ARG A 130 5.30 -14.43 -9.30
N ALA A 131 6.42 -13.77 -9.04
CA ALA A 131 7.03 -12.84 -9.98
C ALA A 131 8.16 -13.58 -10.69
N GLU A 132 8.06 -13.71 -12.02
CA GLU A 132 9.08 -14.41 -12.82
C GLU A 132 10.27 -13.51 -13.13
N TYR A 133 10.07 -12.19 -13.19
CA TYR A 133 11.10 -11.21 -13.45
C TYR A 133 10.71 -9.86 -12.85
N VAL A 134 11.69 -9.13 -12.29
CA VAL A 134 11.56 -7.74 -11.84
C VAL A 134 12.67 -6.96 -12.53
N GLU A 135 12.30 -5.96 -13.31
CA GLU A 135 13.25 -5.07 -13.98
C GLU A 135 13.46 -3.84 -13.09
N PRO A 136 14.57 -3.73 -12.35
CA PRO A 136 14.90 -2.50 -11.64
C PRO A 136 15.29 -1.42 -12.65
N GLY A 137 14.74 -0.22 -12.50
CA GLY A 137 15.05 0.93 -13.38
C GLY A 137 16.50 1.42 -13.31
N ASP A 138 17.25 0.99 -12.28
CA ASP A 138 18.68 1.24 -12.11
C ASP A 138 19.36 -0.08 -11.66
N ALA A 139 20.51 -0.39 -12.26
CA ALA A 139 21.33 -1.56 -11.89
C ALA A 139 21.84 -1.51 -10.44
N ALA A 140 21.82 -0.32 -9.82
CA ALA A 140 22.18 -0.13 -8.41
C ALA A 140 20.98 -0.30 -7.44
N ALA A 141 19.74 -0.42 -7.93
CA ALA A 141 18.56 -0.46 -7.08
C ALA A 141 18.52 -1.72 -6.20
N ALA A 142 18.28 -1.52 -4.90
CA ALA A 142 18.05 -2.62 -3.98
C ALA A 142 16.60 -3.11 -4.14
N THR A 143 16.44 -4.35 -4.59
CA THR A 143 15.12 -4.98 -4.76
C THR A 143 14.86 -5.95 -3.61
N MET A 144 13.76 -5.75 -2.87
CA MET A 144 13.28 -6.66 -1.84
C MET A 144 11.92 -7.23 -2.27
N VAL A 145 11.79 -8.56 -2.20
CA VAL A 145 10.55 -9.27 -2.52
C VAL A 145 10.05 -9.98 -1.28
N PHE A 146 8.82 -9.69 -0.88
CA PHE A 146 8.15 -10.30 0.26
C PHE A 146 6.86 -10.99 -0.18
N VAL A 147 6.62 -12.21 0.30
CA VAL A 147 5.39 -12.96 0.06
C VAL A 147 4.67 -13.18 1.38
N ASP A 148 3.48 -12.60 1.50
CA ASP A 148 2.62 -12.80 2.65
C ASP A 148 1.81 -14.10 2.48
N LYS A 149 2.31 -15.19 3.07
CA LYS A 149 1.72 -16.54 2.98
C LYS A 149 0.21 -16.62 3.29
N PRO A 150 -0.33 -15.97 4.33
CA PRO A 150 -1.76 -16.04 4.64
C PRO A 150 -2.66 -15.28 3.66
N SER A 151 -2.18 -14.21 3.01
CA SER A 151 -2.98 -13.42 2.06
C SER A 151 -2.73 -13.78 0.59
N GLY A 152 -1.59 -14.40 0.28
CA GLY A 152 -1.17 -14.70 -1.08
C GLY A 152 -0.63 -13.49 -1.84
N TRP A 153 -0.34 -12.38 -1.15
CA TRP A 153 0.15 -11.16 -1.79
C TRP A 153 1.67 -11.23 -1.97
N LEU A 154 2.14 -10.74 -3.13
CA LEU A 154 3.54 -10.54 -3.43
C LEU A 154 3.81 -9.03 -3.48
N VAL A 155 4.69 -8.57 -2.60
CA VAL A 155 5.09 -7.16 -2.48
C VAL A 155 6.52 -7.04 -2.98
N VAL A 156 6.73 -6.18 -3.98
CA VAL A 156 8.06 -5.85 -4.52
C VAL A 156 8.37 -4.41 -4.17
N TRP A 157 9.48 -4.18 -3.48
CA TRP A 157 10.01 -2.84 -3.23
C TRP A 157 11.34 -2.71 -3.98
N ALA A 158 11.44 -1.69 -4.85
CA ALA A 158 12.70 -1.22 -5.40
C ALA A 158 13.01 0.17 -4.85
N THR A 159 14.22 0.35 -4.30
CA THR A 159 14.72 1.67 -3.90
C THR A 159 15.92 2.04 -4.75
N ASP A 160 15.90 3.23 -5.34
CA ASP A 160 17.05 3.80 -6.02
C ASP A 160 18.13 4.11 -4.99
N THR A 161 19.33 3.54 -5.15
CA THR A 161 20.48 3.95 -4.36
C THR A 161 21.03 5.25 -4.95
N PRO A 162 21.17 6.34 -4.17
CA PRO A 162 21.77 7.55 -4.67
C PRO A 162 23.24 7.28 -5.07
N PRO A 163 23.72 7.87 -6.18
CA PRO A 163 25.06 7.60 -6.69
C PRO A 163 26.13 7.97 -5.64
N ALA A 164 27.12 7.09 -5.49
CA ALA A 164 28.25 7.29 -4.59
C ALA A 164 28.97 8.61 -4.93
N ARG A 165 29.02 9.52 -3.95
CA ARG A 165 29.68 10.82 -4.07
C ARG A 165 31.19 10.59 -4.23
N LYS A 166 31.73 10.79 -5.44
CA LYS A 166 33.18 10.77 -5.68
C LYS A 166 33.81 11.94 -4.92
N GLY A 167 34.81 11.61 -4.09
CA GLY A 167 35.63 12.57 -3.34
C GLY A 167 36.59 13.34 -4.23
#